data_AF-A0A3N8B365-F1
#
_entry.id   AF-A0A3N8B365-F1
#
_cell.length_a   1.000
_cell.length_b   1.000
_cell.length_c   1.000
_cell.angle_alpha   90.00
_cell.angle_beta   90.00
_cell.angle_gamma   90.00
#
_symmetry.space_group_name_H-M   'P 1'
#
loop_
_entity.id
_entity.type
_entity.pdbx_description
1 polymer ?
#
loop_
_entity_poly.entity_id
_entity_poly.type
_entity_poly.pdbx_seq_one_letter_code
_entity_poly.pdbx_strand_id
1 'polypeptide(L)' 'MTTPSERTAAVLRTRAFLVELSRSPAGTIPPDVASVAESLLRHYPGLADMELTCAVYPARWEMPVSRAKSGR' A
#
# COMPACT_ATOMS: atom_id res chain seq x y z
N MET A 1 5.46 -18.80 3.14
CA MET A 1 6.37 -17.65 2.92
C MET A 1 5.73 -16.76 1.85
N THR A 2 5.80 -15.44 1.98
CA THR A 2 5.32 -14.51 0.94
C THR A 2 6.39 -14.27 -0.12
N THR A 3 5.99 -14.22 -1.39
CA THR A 3 6.87 -13.84 -2.50
C THR A 3 7.23 -12.35 -2.43
N PRO A 4 8.34 -11.91 -3.06
CA PRO A 4 8.67 -10.49 -3.19
C PRO A 4 7.52 -9.64 -3.74
N SER A 5 6.84 -10.13 -4.78
CA SER A 5 5.68 -9.50 -5.40
C SER A 5 4.48 -9.38 -4.45
N GLU A 6 4.15 -10.46 -3.72
CA GLU A 6 3.08 -10.43 -2.71
C GLU A 6 3.36 -9.43 -1.60
N ARG A 7 4.63 -9.29 -1.20
CA ARG A 7 5.06 -8.34 -0.16
C ARG A 7 4.88 -6.89 -0.63
N THR A 8 5.33 -6.55 -1.84
CA THR A 8 5.10 -5.22 -2.43
C THR A 8 3.61 -4.93 -2.56
N ALA A 9 2.82 -5.89 -3.04
CA ALA A 9 1.37 -5.74 -3.16
C ALA A 9 0.68 -5.55 -1.80
N ALA A 10 1.18 -6.19 -0.74
CA ALA A 10 0.66 -5.98 0.62
C ALA A 10 0.91 -4.54 1.09
N VAL A 11 2.13 -4.03 0.93
CA VAL A 11 2.49 -2.64 1.29
C VAL A 11 1.60 -1.64 0.54
N LEU A 12 1.50 -1.75 -0.79
CA LEU A 12 0.71 -0.81 -1.59
C LEU A 12 -0.79 -0.85 -1.22
N ARG A 13 -1.34 -2.05 -0.95
CA ARG A 13 -2.73 -2.20 -0.50
C ARG A 13 -2.95 -1.61 0.89
N THR A 14 -2.03 -1.82 1.83
CA THR A 14 -2.11 -1.20 3.15
C THR A 14 -2.11 0.32 3.04
N ARG A 15 -1.24 0.90 2.21
CA ARG A 15 -1.27 2.36 1.99
C ARG A 15 -2.61 2.83 1.44
N ALA A 16 -3.17 2.13 0.46
CA ALA A 16 -4.47 2.47 -0.11
C ALA A 16 -5.58 2.44 0.95
N PHE A 17 -5.59 1.40 1.79
CA PHE A 17 -6.51 1.29 2.91
C PHE A 17 -6.35 2.42 3.94
N LEU A 18 -5.11 2.81 4.27
CA LEU A 18 -4.86 3.94 5.17
C LEU A 18 -5.39 5.27 4.59
N VAL A 19 -5.28 5.48 3.27
CA VAL A 19 -5.87 6.65 2.58
C VAL A 19 -7.40 6.63 2.67
N GLU A 20 -8.02 5.46 2.55
CA GLU A 20 -9.47 5.31 2.70
C GLU A 20 -9.91 5.65 4.13
N LEU A 21 -9.23 5.09 5.14
CA LEU A 21 -9.50 5.39 6.54
C LEU A 21 -9.32 6.88 6.87
N SER A 22 -8.24 7.51 6.40
CA SER A 22 -7.97 8.92 6.69
C SER A 22 -8.98 9.87 6.04
N ARG A 23 -9.75 9.40 5.05
CA ARG A 23 -10.77 10.17 4.32
C ARG A 23 -12.19 9.73 4.65
N SER A 24 -12.35 8.84 5.63
CA SER A 24 -13.65 8.28 5.98
C SER A 24 -14.59 9.39 6.48
N PRO A 25 -15.88 9.40 6.09
CA PRO A 25 -16.83 10.40 6.55
C PRO A 25 -16.96 10.41 8.07
N ALA A 26 -17.17 11.58 8.66
CA ALA A 26 -17.35 11.74 10.10
C ALA A 26 -18.45 10.80 10.63
N GLY A 27 -18.15 10.08 11.71
CA GLY A 27 -19.07 9.10 12.31
C GLY A 27 -19.02 7.69 11.71
N THR A 28 -18.29 7.46 10.62
CA THR A 28 -18.10 6.09 10.06
C THR A 28 -17.13 5.26 10.89
N ILE A 29 -16.06 5.90 11.37
CA ILE A 29 -15.03 5.32 12.23
C ILE A 29 -14.74 6.26 13.40
N PRO A 30 -14.18 5.74 14.51
CA PRO A 30 -13.69 6.58 15.60
C PRO A 30 -12.67 7.63 15.10
N PRO A 31 -12.75 8.91 15.56
CA PRO A 31 -11.87 9.98 15.07
C PRO A 31 -10.37 9.73 15.27
N ASP A 32 -10.01 9.00 16.33
CA ASP A 32 -8.65 8.57 16.62
C ASP A 32 -8.10 7.61 15.56
N VAL A 33 -8.94 6.72 15.01
CA VAL A 33 -8.53 5.80 13.92
C VAL A 33 -8.17 6.58 12.66
N ALA A 34 -8.96 7.59 12.28
CA ALA A 34 -8.65 8.44 11.14
C ALA A 34 -7.33 9.21 11.34
N SER A 35 -7.13 9.76 12.55
CA SER A 35 -5.90 10.49 12.91
C SER A 35 -4.65 9.59 12.92
N VAL A 36 -4.78 8.35 13.40
CA VAL A 36 -3.71 7.34 13.34
C VAL A 36 -3.39 6.98 11.90
N ALA A 37 -4.40 6.78 11.04
CA ALA A 37 -4.18 6.49 9.63
C ALA A 37 -3.43 7.61 8.91
N GLU A 38 -3.81 8.87 9.15
CA GLU A 38 -3.11 10.05 8.63
C GLU A 38 -1.65 10.11 9.13
N SER A 39 -1.43 9.79 10.40
CA SER A 39 -0.08 9.77 10.99
C SER A 39 0.81 8.69 10.41
N LEU A 40 0.27 7.49 10.17
CA LEU A 40 0.99 6.40 9.51
C LEU A 40 1.33 6.74 8.06
N LEU A 41 0.41 7.37 7.32
CA LEU A 41 0.61 7.74 5.91
C LEU A 41 1.83 8.64 5.68
N ARG A 42 2.21 9.47 6.66
CA ARG A 42 3.41 10.33 6.57
C ARG A 42 4.73 9.55 6.48
N HIS A 43 4.73 8.30 6.94
CA HIS A 43 5.92 7.45 7.02
C HIS A 43 5.78 6.16 6.21
N TYR A 44 4.63 5.92 5.59
CA TYR A 44 4.35 4.69 4.88
C TYR A 44 4.70 4.82 3.38
N PRO A 45 5.52 3.89 2.82
CA PRO A 45 6.07 4.04 1.48
C PRO A 45 4.98 4.06 0.41
N GLY A 46 5.06 5.03 -0.50
CA GLY A 46 4.21 5.18 -1.66
C GLY A 46 4.64 4.30 -2.85
N LEU A 47 3.95 4.48 -3.97
CA LEU A 47 4.26 3.75 -5.21
C LEU A 47 5.70 4.00 -5.67
N ALA A 48 6.12 5.27 -5.75
CA ALA A 48 7.46 5.65 -6.19
C ALA A 48 8.56 5.08 -5.27
N ASP A 49 8.34 5.08 -3.95
CA ASP A 49 9.27 4.49 -2.98
C ASP A 49 9.42 2.98 -3.21
N MET A 50 8.31 2.30 -3.50
CA MET A 50 8.31 0.86 -3.77
C MET A 50 8.95 0.53 -5.13
N GLU A 51 8.71 1.33 -6.18
CA GLU A 51 9.37 1.17 -7.48
C GLU A 51 10.89 1.26 -7.36
N LEU A 52 11.38 2.28 -6.65
CA LEU A 52 12.81 2.44 -6.35
C LEU A 52 13.34 1.26 -5.52
N THR A 53 12.61 0.86 -4.47
CA THR A 53 13.02 -0.25 -3.60
C THR A 53 13.12 -1.58 -4.36
N CYS A 54 12.18 -1.87 -5.26
CA CYS A 54 12.22 -3.06 -6.11
C CYS A 54 13.43 -3.03 -7.06
N ALA A 55 13.76 -1.86 -7.63
CA ALA A 55 14.92 -1.70 -8.49
C ALA A 55 16.25 -1.93 -7.75
N VAL A 56 16.36 -1.48 -6.49
CA VAL A 56 17.59 -1.60 -5.69
C VAL A 56 17.71 -2.99 -5.03
N TYR A 57 16.60 -3.63 -4.63
CA TYR A 57 16.59 -4.89 -3.90
C TYR A 57 15.69 -5.98 -4.52
N PRO A 58 15.93 -6.39 -5.78
CA PRO A 58 15.01 -7.25 -6.53
C PRO A 58 14.81 -8.65 -5.93
N ALA A 59 15.78 -9.17 -5.17
CA ALA A 59 15.63 -10.45 -4.48
C ALA A 59 14.63 -10.40 -3.30
N ARG A 60 14.32 -9.20 -2.79
CA ARG A 60 13.44 -8.97 -1.64
C ARG A 60 12.15 -8.24 -2.01
N TRP A 61 12.15 -7.46 -3.09
CA TRP A 61 11.00 -6.67 -3.49
C TRP A 61 10.86 -6.74 -5.00
N GLU A 62 9.64 -7.02 -5.46
CA GLU A 62 9.31 -7.08 -6.87
C GLU A 62 8.00 -6.34 -7.09
N MET A 63 7.89 -5.57 -8.17
CA MET A 63 6.64 -4.89 -8.49
C MET A 63 5.58 -5.93 -8.89
N PRO A 64 4.35 -5.85 -8.32
CA PRO A 64 3.31 -6.78 -8.70
C PRO A 64 2.98 -6.60 -10.17
N VAL A 65 3.10 -7.69 -10.93
CA VAL A 65 2.69 -7.71 -12.33
C VAL A 65 1.19 -7.44 -12.35
N SER A 66 0.77 -6.31 -12.92
CA SER A 66 -0.63 -6.08 -13.23
C SER A 66 -1.08 -7.24 -14.11
N ARG A 67 -1.87 -8.18 -13.56
CA ARG A 67 -2.63 -9.11 -14.40
C ARG A 67 -3.59 -8.23 -15.18
N ALA A 68 -3.17 -7.77 -16.36
CA ALA A 68 -4.07 -7.27 -17.36
C ALA A 68 -5.19 -8.30 -17.43
N LYS A 69 -6.43 -7.89 -17.16
CA LYS A 69 -7.58 -8.77 -17.33
C LYS A 69 -7.52 -9.24 -18.77
N SER A 70 -7.10 -10.49 -18.98
CA SER A 70 -7.24 -11.15 -20.26
C SER A 70 -8.73 -11.17 -20.52
N GLY A 71 -9.16 -10.27 -21.40
CA GLY A 71 -10.55 -10.10 -21.77
C GLY A 71 -11.11 -11.43 -22.23
N ARG A 72 -12.28 -11.77 -21.69
CA ARG A 72 -13.17 -12.79 -22.21
C ARG A 72 -14.56 -12.18 -22.28
#